data_AF-A0A975I4L8-F1
#
_entry.id   AF-A0A975I4L8-F1
#
_cell.length_a   1.000
_cell.length_b   1.000
_cell.length_c   1.000
_cell.angle_alpha   90.00
_cell.angle_beta   90.00
_cell.angle_gamma   90.00
#
_symmetry.space_group_name_H-M   'P 1'
#
loop_
_entity.id
_entity.type
_entity.pdbx_description
1 polymer ?
#
loop_
_entity_poly.entity_id
_entity_poly.type
_entity_poly.pdbx_seq_one_letter_code
_entity_poly.pdbx_strand_id
1 'polypeptide(L)'
;MPKPHTLLFLLAGFAACHAQGEPPPEAPPVRLPTVAECIPAAVSELGAPTVLNFHKGLATAVSAANETAQIHTVQGLNHLHGGWEFEAMRHFAIAMEADPQCLMAHWGMVISMLSPSPETDAFRLAATNRLLDLINKGAGTELERGFAFGLIKYIQEGPKGAAVAFRKVADKFPGEMQSEIFAALFGRGGYDEFGDITPDQDAAEERLMKLVERDPDNALPLHALLLIRAEGPDLAPSLDLARRLCQLVPDYAPYFHVLGHYEWRCGQHAKAVSAFSRAASLYSAWMKANDASPADCEGWVRAECYRVVAMASKGDFDNALASAEKIAGTTLDPARPFAPGTRHLLWDAKTLPARILLRRSAPGDSQKALESLPPPKESEPFREKSLAYWWIDGLRIALEAQRLLDAGDVEKASETIAALSFHGTAMAQRRNIASAVGEQTEWNRSFRALEMLAAELRGRLALAGPPAGHGSAFNWFRGAADRQKAATMLNTPPILTPMAMRLGDYFIARNLPYKAVRAYEEALERFPNDAESIARLEKAGKLAEASGPEPAEEDAPAPESE
;
A
#
# COMPACT_ATOMS: atom_id res chain seq x y z
N MET A 1 -10.82 9.37 20.75
CA MET A 1 -10.23 8.11 21.22
C MET A 1 -10.67 7.90 22.65
N PRO A 2 -11.58 6.97 22.98
CA PRO A 2 -11.68 6.56 24.36
C PRO A 2 -10.42 5.75 24.71
N LYS A 3 -9.78 6.13 25.81
CA LYS A 3 -8.60 5.51 26.40
C LYS A 3 -8.91 4.08 26.87
N PRO A 4 -7.89 3.21 27.06
CA PRO A 4 -8.04 1.76 27.28
C PRO A 4 -8.47 1.41 28.71
N HIS A 5 -9.63 1.90 29.16
CA HIS A 5 -10.20 1.58 30.48
C HIS A 5 -11.60 0.96 30.41
N THR A 6 -12.13 0.67 29.21
CA THR A 6 -13.50 0.13 29.07
C THR A 6 -13.55 -1.39 28.86
N LEU A 7 -12.42 -2.09 28.77
CA LEU A 7 -12.39 -3.56 28.58
C LEU A 7 -12.06 -4.37 29.85
N LEU A 8 -11.90 -3.71 31.01
CA LEU A 8 -11.56 -4.37 32.28
C LEU A 8 -12.74 -4.45 33.27
N PHE A 9 -13.99 -4.30 32.81
CA PHE A 9 -15.17 -4.32 33.68
C PHE A 9 -15.98 -5.63 33.63
N LEU A 10 -15.48 -6.67 32.97
CA LEU A 10 -16.18 -7.96 32.92
C LEU A 10 -15.61 -9.04 33.86
N LEU A 11 -14.53 -8.78 34.61
CA LEU A 11 -14.02 -9.73 35.61
C LEU A 11 -13.42 -9.01 36.83
N ALA A 12 -13.94 -9.36 38.00
CA ALA A 12 -13.56 -8.98 39.37
C ALA A 12 -14.43 -7.87 40.02
N GLY A 13 -15.24 -8.31 40.98
CA GLY A 13 -16.16 -7.47 41.71
C GLY A 13 -15.57 -6.77 42.93
N PHE A 14 -16.31 -5.73 43.33
CA PHE A 14 -16.57 -5.26 44.70
C PHE A 14 -15.39 -4.83 45.59
N ALA A 15 -15.28 -3.50 45.76
CA ALA A 15 -14.90 -2.90 47.03
C ALA A 15 -16.16 -2.60 47.85
N ALA A 16 -16.08 -2.90 49.14
CA ALA A 16 -17.18 -2.94 50.09
C ALA A 16 -17.88 -1.59 50.33
N CYS A 17 -19.20 -1.58 50.13
CA CYS A 17 -20.14 -0.80 50.93
C CYS A 17 -21.18 -1.79 51.46
N HIS A 18 -21.31 -1.87 52.79
CA HIS A 18 -22.30 -2.70 53.46
C HIS A 18 -23.71 -2.22 53.12
N ALA A 19 -24.38 -2.91 52.19
CA ALA A 19 -25.82 -2.97 52.09
C ALA A 19 -26.18 -4.38 51.63
N GLN A 20 -26.99 -5.08 52.42
CA GLN A 20 -27.59 -6.36 52.03
C GLN A 20 -28.51 -6.12 50.83
N GLY A 21 -27.99 -6.36 49.63
CA GLY A 21 -28.72 -6.30 48.37
C GLY A 21 -28.33 -7.50 47.52
N GLU A 22 -29.31 -8.11 46.86
CA GLU A 22 -29.17 -9.30 46.02
C GLU A 22 -27.98 -9.20 45.05
N PRO A 23 -27.31 -10.33 44.73
CA PRO A 23 -26.26 -10.33 43.72
C PRO A 23 -26.80 -9.76 42.40
N PRO A 24 -26.01 -8.93 41.69
CA PRO A 24 -26.44 -8.38 40.41
C PRO A 24 -26.83 -9.52 39.46
N PRO A 25 -27.88 -9.36 38.65
CA PRO A 25 -28.33 -10.40 37.74
C PRO A 25 -27.16 -10.80 36.83
N GLU A 26 -26.93 -12.11 36.75
CA GLU A 26 -25.92 -12.71 35.89
C GLU A 26 -26.15 -12.21 34.45
N ALA A 27 -25.15 -11.58 33.85
CA ALA A 27 -25.27 -11.08 32.49
C ALA A 27 -25.70 -12.25 31.58
N PRO A 28 -26.68 -12.07 30.68
CA PRO A 28 -27.13 -13.15 29.83
C PRO A 28 -25.91 -13.75 29.09
N PRO A 29 -25.80 -15.09 29.01
CA PRO A 29 -24.64 -15.72 28.40
C PRO A 29 -24.49 -15.19 26.98
N VAL A 30 -23.30 -14.64 26.68
CA VAL A 30 -22.99 -14.12 25.35
C VAL A 30 -23.16 -15.27 24.36
N ARG A 31 -24.14 -15.16 23.45
CA ARG A 31 -24.37 -16.15 22.41
C ARG A 31 -23.09 -16.30 21.59
N LEU A 32 -22.55 -17.53 21.55
CA LEU A 32 -21.43 -17.85 20.68
C LEU A 32 -21.87 -17.72 19.21
N PRO A 33 -21.16 -16.94 18.37
CA PRO A 33 -21.47 -16.84 16.95
C PRO A 33 -21.36 -18.20 16.25
N THR A 34 -22.20 -18.43 15.26
CA THR A 34 -22.12 -19.60 14.36
C THR A 34 -20.93 -19.46 13.41
N VAL A 35 -20.52 -20.56 12.77
CA VAL A 35 -19.47 -20.52 11.72
C VAL A 35 -19.88 -19.60 10.56
N ALA A 36 -21.14 -19.67 10.13
CA ALA A 36 -21.65 -18.82 9.05
C ALA A 36 -21.57 -17.31 9.40
N GLU A 37 -21.82 -16.92 10.65
CA GLU A 37 -21.69 -15.53 11.12
C GLU A 37 -20.22 -15.05 11.17
N CYS A 38 -19.24 -15.94 10.97
CA CYS A 38 -17.81 -15.63 10.97
C CYS A 38 -17.21 -15.52 9.56
N ILE A 39 -17.94 -15.94 8.52
CA ILE A 39 -17.46 -15.98 7.14
C ILE A 39 -18.06 -14.77 6.39
N PRO A 40 -17.23 -13.87 5.84
CA PRO A 40 -17.72 -12.73 5.06
C PRO A 40 -18.61 -13.17 3.89
N ALA A 41 -19.65 -12.39 3.59
CA ALA A 41 -20.56 -12.67 2.47
C ALA A 41 -19.82 -12.81 1.13
N ALA A 42 -18.84 -11.93 0.88
CA ALA A 42 -17.98 -11.99 -0.30
C ALA A 42 -17.21 -13.31 -0.47
N VAL A 43 -17.01 -14.06 0.62
CA VAL A 43 -16.35 -15.37 0.61
C VAL A 43 -17.37 -16.49 0.41
N SER A 44 -18.49 -16.46 1.14
CA SER A 44 -19.50 -17.52 1.11
C SER A 44 -20.38 -17.51 -0.15
N GLU A 45 -20.46 -16.37 -0.85
CA GLU A 45 -21.18 -16.25 -2.12
C GLU A 45 -20.40 -16.83 -3.32
N LEU A 46 -19.09 -17.01 -3.19
CA LEU A 46 -18.25 -17.61 -4.22
C LEU A 46 -18.22 -19.14 -4.10
N GLY A 47 -17.92 -19.82 -5.20
CA GLY A 47 -17.70 -21.27 -5.20
C GLY A 47 -16.50 -21.69 -4.34
N ALA A 48 -16.35 -23.00 -4.10
CA ALA A 48 -15.22 -23.52 -3.34
C ALA A 48 -13.87 -23.16 -4.01
N PRO A 49 -12.83 -22.77 -3.23
CA PRO A 49 -11.52 -22.43 -3.78
C PRO A 49 -10.80 -23.65 -4.33
N THR A 50 -9.93 -23.43 -5.31
CA THR A 50 -9.10 -24.49 -5.91
C THR A 50 -7.86 -24.72 -5.04
N VAL A 51 -7.60 -25.98 -4.67
CA VAL A 51 -6.38 -26.36 -3.96
C VAL A 51 -5.17 -26.22 -4.88
N LEU A 52 -4.19 -25.41 -4.49
CA LEU A 52 -2.94 -25.22 -5.24
C LEU A 52 -1.83 -26.14 -4.72
N ASN A 53 -0.94 -26.55 -5.63
CA ASN A 53 0.27 -27.27 -5.25
C ASN A 53 1.40 -26.27 -4.97
N PHE A 54 1.58 -25.92 -3.69
CA PHE A 54 2.72 -25.12 -3.25
C PHE A 54 3.95 -26.02 -3.13
N HIS A 55 4.82 -26.01 -4.15
CA HIS A 55 6.09 -26.75 -4.10
C HIS A 55 6.90 -26.33 -2.87
N LYS A 56 7.15 -27.27 -1.95
CA LYS A 56 7.81 -27.02 -0.65
C LYS A 56 7.16 -25.89 0.17
N GLY A 57 5.86 -25.66 -0.01
CA GLY A 57 5.07 -24.80 0.86
C GLY A 57 4.90 -25.41 2.25
N LEU A 58 4.04 -24.81 3.08
CA LEU A 58 3.75 -25.36 4.41
C LEU A 58 3.13 -26.75 4.29
N ALA A 59 3.67 -27.68 5.07
CA ALA A 59 3.17 -29.04 5.24
C ALA A 59 2.87 -29.34 6.72
N THR A 60 2.50 -28.31 7.50
CA THR A 60 2.29 -28.44 8.94
C THR A 60 1.07 -29.32 9.26
N ALA A 61 1.21 -30.19 10.25
CA ALA A 61 0.06 -30.85 10.86
C ALA A 61 -0.76 -29.82 11.64
N VAL A 62 -2.08 -29.85 11.47
CA VAL A 62 -3.06 -29.03 12.17
C VAL A 62 -3.92 -29.95 13.02
N SER A 63 -4.29 -29.52 14.22
CA SER A 63 -5.27 -30.20 15.05
C SER A 63 -6.67 -30.04 14.42
N ALA A 64 -6.98 -30.91 13.47
CA ALA A 64 -8.23 -30.94 12.72
C ALA A 64 -8.93 -32.31 12.84
N ALA A 65 -10.27 -32.30 12.87
CA ALA A 65 -11.09 -33.51 12.98
C ALA A 65 -11.12 -34.34 11.69
N ASN A 66 -10.79 -33.77 10.53
CA ASN A 66 -10.83 -34.44 9.24
C ASN A 66 -9.84 -33.86 8.23
N GLU A 67 -9.64 -34.60 7.15
CA GLU A 67 -8.69 -34.26 6.08
C GLU A 67 -9.06 -32.97 5.34
N THR A 68 -10.35 -32.69 5.13
CA THR A 68 -10.80 -31.44 4.50
C THR A 68 -10.35 -30.22 5.31
N ALA A 69 -10.58 -30.24 6.62
CA ALA A 69 -10.15 -29.15 7.51
C ALA A 69 -8.63 -29.01 7.56
N GLN A 70 -7.88 -30.12 7.57
CA GLN A 70 -6.41 -30.12 7.48
C GLN A 70 -5.93 -29.46 6.18
N ILE A 71 -6.40 -29.95 5.02
CA ILE A 71 -5.98 -29.47 3.69
C ILE A 71 -6.30 -27.99 3.56
N HIS A 72 -7.54 -27.59 3.83
CA HIS A 72 -7.95 -26.20 3.63
C HIS A 72 -7.31 -25.25 4.66
N THR A 73 -7.04 -25.68 5.88
CA THR A 73 -6.27 -24.84 6.82
C THR A 73 -4.85 -24.60 6.29
N VAL A 74 -4.16 -25.64 5.81
CA VAL A 74 -2.81 -25.51 5.24
C VAL A 74 -2.79 -24.69 3.95
N GLN A 75 -3.80 -24.83 3.08
CA GLN A 75 -3.95 -23.97 1.90
C GLN A 75 -4.14 -22.51 2.30
N GLY A 76 -5.02 -22.23 3.26
CA GLY A 76 -5.23 -20.88 3.79
C GLY A 76 -3.95 -20.27 4.34
N LEU A 77 -3.15 -21.04 5.08
CA LEU A 77 -1.84 -20.59 5.59
C LEU A 77 -0.84 -20.27 4.47
N ASN A 78 -0.75 -21.12 3.43
CA ASN A 78 0.11 -20.85 2.28
C ASN A 78 -0.32 -19.57 1.55
N HIS A 79 -1.62 -19.36 1.34
CA HIS A 79 -2.13 -18.14 0.72
C HIS A 79 -1.92 -16.89 1.58
N LEU A 80 -2.08 -17.00 2.89
CA LEU A 80 -1.83 -15.91 3.83
C LEU A 80 -0.35 -15.47 3.79
N HIS A 81 0.59 -16.41 3.92
CA HIS A 81 2.02 -16.11 3.79
C HIS A 81 2.41 -15.70 2.37
N GLY A 82 1.63 -16.11 1.37
CA GLY A 82 1.75 -15.70 -0.02
C GLY A 82 1.26 -14.28 -0.33
N GLY A 83 0.59 -13.60 0.61
CA GLY A 83 0.02 -12.26 0.39
C GLY A 83 -1.26 -12.30 -0.45
N TRP A 84 -2.09 -13.32 -0.26
CA TRP A 84 -3.42 -13.41 -0.88
C TRP A 84 -4.50 -13.72 0.17
N GLU A 85 -4.74 -12.74 1.04
CA GLU A 85 -5.65 -12.84 2.19
C GLU A 85 -7.08 -13.22 1.78
N PHE A 86 -7.58 -12.71 0.65
CA PHE A 86 -8.91 -13.07 0.17
C PHE A 86 -9.04 -14.56 -0.18
N GLU A 87 -8.07 -15.12 -0.90
CA GLU A 87 -8.07 -16.56 -1.20
C GLU A 87 -7.80 -17.40 0.07
N ALA A 88 -6.99 -16.87 1.00
CA ALA A 88 -6.79 -17.50 2.30
C ALA A 88 -8.11 -17.63 3.08
N MET A 89 -8.92 -16.57 3.14
CA MET A 89 -10.24 -16.59 3.77
C MET A 89 -11.16 -17.65 3.16
N ARG A 90 -11.16 -17.81 1.83
CA ARG A 90 -11.96 -18.84 1.16
C ARG A 90 -11.59 -20.25 1.60
N HIS A 91 -10.30 -20.53 1.76
CA HIS A 91 -9.86 -21.82 2.31
C HIS A 91 -10.21 -21.97 3.80
N PHE A 92 -10.00 -20.95 4.62
CA PHE A 92 -10.36 -21.01 6.03
C PHE A 92 -11.88 -21.19 6.25
N ALA A 93 -12.72 -20.62 5.39
CA ALA A 93 -14.17 -20.83 5.42
C ALA A 93 -14.54 -22.32 5.27
N ILE A 94 -14.02 -23.01 4.24
CA ILE A 94 -14.21 -24.45 4.06
C ILE A 94 -13.69 -25.24 5.25
N ALA A 95 -12.53 -24.87 5.79
CA ALA A 95 -11.98 -25.55 6.97
C ALA A 95 -12.84 -25.38 8.23
N MET A 96 -13.40 -24.18 8.45
CA MET A 96 -14.30 -23.90 9.57
C MET A 96 -15.64 -24.63 9.45
N GLU A 97 -16.16 -24.78 8.23
CA GLU A 97 -17.38 -25.56 7.98
C GLU A 97 -17.14 -27.06 8.17
N ALA A 98 -16.01 -27.57 7.69
CA ALA A 98 -15.64 -28.97 7.83
C ALA A 98 -15.29 -29.36 9.27
N ASP A 99 -14.66 -28.45 10.03
CA ASP A 99 -14.37 -28.62 11.45
C ASP A 99 -14.57 -27.30 12.22
N PRO A 100 -15.77 -27.10 12.81
CA PRO A 100 -16.06 -25.93 13.63
C PRO A 100 -15.22 -25.80 14.90
N GLN A 101 -14.42 -26.80 15.27
CA GLN A 101 -13.51 -26.79 16.41
C GLN A 101 -12.03 -26.61 16.01
N CYS A 102 -11.72 -26.53 14.70
CA CYS A 102 -10.36 -26.29 14.22
C CYS A 102 -9.89 -24.88 14.62
N LEU A 103 -9.00 -24.80 15.62
CA LEU A 103 -8.49 -23.54 16.17
C LEU A 103 -7.79 -22.70 15.09
N MET A 104 -6.95 -23.34 14.27
CA MET A 104 -6.16 -22.65 13.25
C MET A 104 -7.00 -22.13 12.08
N ALA A 105 -8.13 -22.76 11.75
CA ALA A 105 -9.03 -22.23 10.73
C ALA A 105 -9.68 -20.91 11.20
N HIS A 106 -10.11 -20.86 12.46
CA HIS A 106 -10.67 -19.63 13.06
C HIS A 106 -9.59 -18.55 13.22
N TRP A 107 -8.38 -18.93 13.63
CA TRP A 107 -7.23 -18.04 13.69
C TRP A 107 -6.92 -17.43 12.31
N GLY A 108 -6.91 -18.28 11.28
CA GLY A 108 -6.66 -17.91 9.88
C GLY A 108 -7.68 -16.92 9.33
N MET A 109 -8.96 -17.14 9.64
CA MET A 109 -10.05 -16.22 9.29
C MET A 109 -9.85 -14.84 9.95
N VAL A 110 -9.52 -14.79 11.23
CA VAL A 110 -9.30 -13.51 11.94
C VAL A 110 -8.07 -12.78 11.40
N ILE A 111 -6.94 -13.46 11.21
CA ILE A 111 -5.70 -12.79 10.76
C ILE A 111 -5.83 -12.24 9.33
N SER A 112 -6.62 -12.90 8.47
CA SER A 112 -6.90 -12.43 7.10
C SER A 112 -7.79 -11.18 7.05
N MET A 113 -8.41 -10.79 8.17
CA MET A 113 -9.26 -9.60 8.31
C MET A 113 -8.66 -8.53 9.22
N LEU A 114 -7.35 -8.57 9.53
CA LEU A 114 -6.72 -7.63 10.46
C LEU A 114 -6.90 -6.16 10.08
N SER A 115 -6.92 -5.86 8.79
CA SER A 115 -7.20 -4.51 8.28
C SER A 115 -8.66 -4.14 8.59
N PRO A 116 -8.91 -3.06 9.37
CA PRO A 116 -10.27 -2.62 9.66
C PRO A 116 -11.03 -2.27 8.38
N SER A 117 -12.25 -2.80 8.25
CA SER A 117 -13.14 -2.48 7.14
C SER A 117 -14.60 -2.68 7.58
N PRO A 118 -15.49 -1.71 7.31
CA PRO A 118 -16.91 -1.87 7.62
C PRO A 118 -17.56 -3.14 7.03
N GLU A 119 -17.02 -3.68 5.93
CA GLU A 119 -17.52 -4.91 5.31
C GLU A 119 -17.16 -6.18 6.11
N THR A 120 -16.03 -6.18 6.82
CA THR A 120 -15.50 -7.38 7.50
C THR A 120 -15.51 -7.27 9.03
N ASP A 121 -15.76 -6.09 9.60
CA ASP A 121 -15.65 -5.85 11.05
C ASP A 121 -16.55 -6.76 11.89
N ALA A 122 -17.81 -6.97 11.48
CA ALA A 122 -18.73 -7.85 12.20
C ALA A 122 -18.29 -9.32 12.15
N PHE A 123 -17.84 -9.79 10.98
CA PHE A 123 -17.34 -11.15 10.77
C PHE A 123 -16.04 -11.39 11.55
N ARG A 124 -15.13 -10.42 11.56
CA ARG A 124 -13.90 -10.47 12.36
C ARG A 124 -14.20 -10.56 13.85
N LEU A 125 -15.14 -9.77 14.34
CA LEU A 125 -15.56 -9.84 15.75
C LEU A 125 -16.15 -11.21 16.08
N ALA A 126 -17.03 -11.73 15.22
CA ALA A 126 -17.64 -13.04 15.40
C ALA A 126 -16.58 -14.17 15.41
N ALA A 127 -15.66 -14.15 14.45
CA ALA A 127 -14.55 -15.10 14.35
C ALA A 127 -13.60 -15.00 15.56
N THR A 128 -13.33 -13.79 16.06
CA THR A 128 -12.53 -13.56 17.27
C THR A 128 -13.20 -14.15 18.51
N ASN A 129 -14.51 -13.96 18.67
CA ASN A 129 -15.26 -14.53 19.80
C ASN A 129 -15.24 -16.07 19.78
N ARG A 130 -15.40 -16.69 18.60
CA ARG A 130 -15.25 -18.14 18.45
C ARG A 130 -13.83 -18.62 18.75
N LEU A 131 -12.82 -17.92 18.25
CA LEU A 131 -11.42 -18.23 18.53
C LEU A 131 -11.15 -18.23 20.05
N LEU A 132 -11.63 -17.22 20.78
CA LEU A 132 -11.48 -17.12 22.23
C LEU A 132 -12.20 -18.24 22.99
N ASP A 133 -13.42 -18.61 22.56
CA ASP A 133 -14.16 -19.74 23.13
C ASP A 133 -13.41 -21.08 22.94
N LEU A 134 -12.86 -21.33 21.75
CA LEU A 134 -12.06 -22.52 21.47
C LEU A 134 -10.81 -22.59 22.37
N ILE A 135 -10.13 -21.46 22.57
CA ILE A 135 -8.98 -21.39 23.48
C ILE A 135 -9.39 -21.71 24.91
N ASN A 136 -10.51 -21.17 25.39
CA ASN A 136 -11.03 -21.43 26.74
C ASN A 136 -11.39 -22.90 26.96
N LYS A 137 -11.81 -23.60 25.90
CA LYS A 137 -12.07 -25.04 25.90
C LYS A 137 -10.81 -25.90 25.75
N GLY A 138 -9.64 -25.29 25.61
CA GLY A 138 -8.37 -25.99 25.45
C GLY A 138 -8.15 -26.57 24.07
N ALA A 139 -8.83 -26.06 23.03
CA ALA A 139 -8.65 -26.53 21.67
C ALA A 139 -7.22 -26.30 21.15
N GLY A 140 -6.84 -27.10 20.16
CA GLY A 140 -5.55 -27.05 19.47
C GLY A 140 -4.37 -27.61 20.28
N THR A 141 -3.22 -27.64 19.63
CA THR A 141 -1.93 -27.94 20.27
C THR A 141 -1.39 -26.73 21.03
N GLU A 142 -0.30 -26.92 21.76
CA GLU A 142 0.38 -25.80 22.42
C GLU A 142 0.93 -24.79 21.41
N LEU A 143 1.45 -25.25 20.28
CA LEU A 143 1.92 -24.40 19.19
C LEU A 143 0.78 -23.54 18.62
N GLU A 144 -0.37 -24.14 18.32
CA GLU A 144 -1.54 -23.43 17.76
C GLU A 144 -2.11 -22.39 18.74
N ARG A 145 -2.15 -22.71 20.04
CA ARG A 145 -2.46 -21.72 21.08
C ARG A 145 -1.42 -20.60 21.16
N GLY A 146 -0.16 -20.87 20.83
CA GLY A 146 0.89 -19.88 20.65
C GLY A 146 0.59 -18.89 19.51
N PHE A 147 0.12 -19.37 18.36
CA PHE A 147 -0.34 -18.51 17.26
C PHE A 147 -1.52 -17.64 17.69
N ALA A 148 -2.49 -18.22 18.38
CA ALA A 148 -3.62 -17.49 18.92
C ALA A 148 -3.19 -16.40 19.92
N PHE A 149 -2.23 -16.70 20.79
CA PHE A 149 -1.63 -15.71 21.68
C PHE A 149 -0.97 -14.56 20.92
N GLY A 150 -0.19 -14.85 19.87
CA GLY A 150 0.42 -13.82 19.02
C GLY A 150 -0.61 -12.90 18.36
N LEU A 151 -1.71 -13.47 17.84
CA LEU A 151 -2.81 -12.70 17.25
C LEU A 151 -3.57 -11.86 18.28
N ILE A 152 -3.85 -12.40 19.47
CA ILE A 152 -4.47 -11.62 20.56
C ILE A 152 -3.58 -10.44 20.95
N LYS A 153 -2.26 -10.65 21.00
CA LYS A 153 -1.29 -9.57 21.26
C LYS A 153 -1.26 -8.53 20.15
N TYR A 154 -1.43 -8.93 18.88
CA TYR A 154 -1.63 -7.97 17.80
C TYR A 154 -2.86 -7.08 18.05
N ILE A 155 -3.99 -7.68 18.42
CA ILE A 155 -5.25 -6.93 18.66
C ILE A 155 -5.12 -5.98 19.85
N GLN A 156 -4.42 -6.39 20.92
CA GLN A 156 -4.30 -5.62 22.16
C GLN A 156 -3.20 -4.56 22.14
N GLU A 157 -2.05 -4.89 21.54
CA GLU A 157 -0.79 -4.15 21.68
C GLU A 157 -0.21 -3.72 20.32
N GLY A 158 -0.87 -4.09 19.22
CA GLY A 158 -0.41 -3.82 17.86
C GLY A 158 0.75 -4.71 17.41
N PRO A 159 1.37 -4.40 16.25
CA PRO A 159 2.43 -5.22 15.65
C PRO A 159 3.61 -5.48 16.61
N LYS A 160 4.08 -4.48 17.35
CA LYS A 160 5.23 -4.67 18.27
C LYS A 160 4.94 -5.69 19.38
N GLY A 161 3.74 -5.67 19.96
CA GLY A 161 3.33 -6.67 20.95
C GLY A 161 3.22 -8.07 20.35
N ALA A 162 2.65 -8.18 19.15
CA ALA A 162 2.61 -9.44 18.39
C ALA A 162 4.01 -9.99 18.10
N ALA A 163 4.96 -9.14 17.70
CA ALA A 163 6.33 -9.55 17.41
C ALA A 163 7.03 -10.13 18.64
N VAL A 164 6.85 -9.52 19.81
CA VAL A 164 7.34 -10.08 21.09
C VAL A 164 6.71 -11.43 21.38
N ALA A 165 5.41 -11.58 21.16
CA ALA A 165 4.68 -12.82 21.38
C ALA A 165 5.14 -13.94 20.44
N PHE A 166 5.25 -13.67 19.14
CA PHE A 166 5.69 -14.64 18.15
C PHE A 166 7.15 -15.06 18.33
N ARG A 167 8.04 -14.17 18.80
CA ARG A 167 9.41 -14.57 19.21
C ARG A 167 9.39 -15.63 20.30
N LYS A 168 8.55 -15.47 21.33
CA LYS A 168 8.42 -16.48 22.39
C LYS A 168 7.91 -17.82 21.87
N VAL A 169 7.02 -17.79 20.87
CA VAL A 169 6.54 -19.01 20.20
C VAL A 169 7.68 -19.67 19.43
N ALA A 170 8.42 -18.90 18.64
CA ALA A 170 9.57 -19.38 17.88
C ALA A 170 10.68 -19.98 18.79
N ASP A 171 11.00 -19.31 19.90
CA ASP A 171 11.98 -19.80 20.88
C ASP A 171 11.57 -21.14 21.49
N LYS A 172 10.26 -21.35 21.68
CA LYS A 172 9.71 -22.58 22.28
C LYS A 172 9.57 -23.71 21.27
N PHE A 173 9.31 -23.39 20.01
CA PHE A 173 9.12 -24.36 18.93
C PHE A 173 10.18 -24.17 17.83
N PRO A 174 11.48 -24.39 18.15
CA PRO A 174 12.55 -24.18 17.19
C PRO A 174 12.37 -25.12 15.99
N GLY A 175 12.40 -24.55 14.79
CA GLY A 175 12.20 -25.29 13.53
C GLY A 175 10.87 -24.98 12.84
N GLU A 176 9.87 -24.52 13.57
CA GLU A 176 8.63 -23.98 12.99
C GLU A 176 8.93 -22.59 12.42
N MET A 177 8.62 -22.36 11.13
CA MET A 177 9.05 -21.14 10.43
C MET A 177 8.04 -20.00 10.50
N GLN A 178 6.75 -20.28 10.66
CA GLN A 178 5.71 -19.25 10.54
C GLN A 178 5.78 -18.26 11.70
N SER A 179 6.03 -18.73 12.92
CA SER A 179 6.23 -17.87 14.10
C SER A 179 7.44 -16.95 13.92
N GLU A 180 8.52 -17.44 13.33
CA GLU A 180 9.69 -16.64 12.95
C GLU A 180 9.36 -15.58 11.89
N ILE A 181 8.58 -15.97 10.86
CA ILE A 181 8.11 -15.05 9.82
C ILE A 181 7.23 -13.95 10.45
N PHE A 182 6.26 -14.30 11.29
CA PHE A 182 5.40 -13.30 11.94
C PHE A 182 6.17 -12.40 12.91
N ALA A 183 7.15 -12.94 13.63
CA ALA A 183 8.04 -12.15 14.48
C ALA A 183 8.80 -11.09 13.68
N ALA A 184 9.32 -11.45 12.50
CA ALA A 184 9.99 -10.50 11.61
C ALA A 184 9.01 -9.50 11.00
N LEU A 185 7.90 -9.98 10.42
CA LEU A 185 6.91 -9.11 9.77
C LEU A 185 6.36 -8.07 10.74
N PHE A 186 5.92 -8.47 11.94
CA PHE A 186 5.36 -7.52 12.91
C PHE A 186 6.42 -6.72 13.67
N GLY A 187 7.66 -7.18 13.67
CA GLY A 187 8.79 -6.55 14.37
C GLY A 187 9.57 -5.54 13.51
N ARG A 188 9.37 -5.53 12.19
CA ARG A 188 10.14 -4.69 11.26
C ARG A 188 10.02 -3.19 11.57
N GLY A 189 11.15 -2.49 11.52
CA GLY A 189 11.23 -1.04 11.79
C GLY A 189 11.27 -0.15 10.54
N GLY A 190 11.52 -0.73 9.36
CA GLY A 190 11.76 0.03 8.13
C GLY A 190 13.09 0.79 8.12
N TYR A 191 13.08 1.90 7.39
CA TYR A 191 14.24 2.76 7.15
C TYR A 191 13.98 4.15 7.73
N ASP A 192 15.03 4.84 8.17
CA ASP A 192 14.91 6.19 8.72
C ASP A 192 14.75 7.27 7.65
N GLU A 193 14.86 8.55 8.02
CA GLU A 193 14.68 9.66 7.09
C GLU A 193 15.83 9.81 6.07
N PHE A 194 17.00 9.25 6.37
CA PHE A 194 18.16 9.22 5.48
C PHE A 194 18.20 7.96 4.62
N GLY A 195 17.33 7.00 4.90
CA GLY A 195 17.25 5.71 4.20
C GLY A 195 18.08 4.62 4.87
N ASP A 196 18.66 4.88 6.04
CA ASP A 196 19.44 3.89 6.76
C ASP A 196 18.52 2.85 7.42
N ILE A 197 18.99 1.61 7.45
CA ILE A 197 18.26 0.50 8.07
C ILE A 197 18.14 0.73 9.58
N THR A 198 16.92 0.62 10.12
CA THR A 198 16.71 0.72 11.57
C THR A 198 17.14 -0.58 12.28
N PRO A 199 17.52 -0.56 13.57
CA PRO A 199 17.87 -1.79 14.30
C PRO A 199 16.76 -2.85 14.31
N ASP A 200 15.50 -2.41 14.40
CA ASP A 200 14.33 -3.30 14.34
C ASP A 200 14.17 -3.94 12.95
N GLN A 201 14.51 -3.23 11.87
CA GLN A 201 14.52 -3.76 10.50
C GLN A 201 15.67 -4.74 10.28
N ASP A 202 16.88 -4.39 10.70
CA ASP A 202 18.07 -5.25 10.59
C ASP A 202 17.85 -6.61 11.27
N ALA A 203 17.33 -6.59 12.50
CA ALA A 203 16.99 -7.81 13.23
C ALA A 203 15.88 -8.65 12.56
N ALA A 204 14.92 -8.01 11.90
CA ALA A 204 13.86 -8.70 11.15
C ALA A 204 14.41 -9.34 9.86
N GLU A 205 15.28 -8.64 9.15
CA GLU A 205 15.97 -9.15 7.96
C GLU A 205 16.88 -10.33 8.30
N GLU A 206 17.70 -10.23 9.36
CA GLU A 206 18.58 -11.31 9.81
C GLU A 206 17.80 -12.60 10.10
N ARG A 207 16.65 -12.47 10.78
CA ARG A 207 15.76 -13.60 11.10
C ARG A 207 15.25 -14.29 9.82
N LEU A 208 14.79 -13.52 8.85
CA LEU A 208 14.25 -14.06 7.60
C LEU A 208 15.34 -14.62 6.70
N MET A 209 16.52 -13.99 6.63
CA MET A 209 17.67 -14.51 5.89
C MET A 209 18.09 -15.88 6.40
N LYS A 210 18.16 -16.07 7.72
CA LYS A 210 18.43 -17.39 8.32
C LYS A 210 17.42 -18.46 7.90
N LEU A 211 16.14 -18.10 7.75
CA LEU A 211 15.13 -19.02 7.25
C LEU A 211 15.31 -19.34 5.76
N VAL A 212 15.61 -18.34 4.95
CA VAL A 212 15.89 -18.50 3.52
C VAL A 212 17.14 -19.36 3.31
N GLU A 213 18.19 -19.21 4.12
CA GLU A 213 19.39 -20.05 4.06
C GLU A 213 19.11 -21.50 4.49
N ARG A 214 18.27 -21.67 5.51
CA ARG A 214 17.89 -23.00 6.03
C ARG A 214 17.02 -23.78 5.06
N ASP A 215 16.09 -23.11 4.38
CA ASP A 215 15.13 -23.71 3.45
C ASP A 215 15.06 -22.90 2.16
N PRO A 216 16.11 -22.96 1.32
CA PRO A 216 16.24 -22.08 0.16
C PRO A 216 15.10 -22.27 -0.84
N ASP A 217 14.56 -23.47 -1.00
CA ASP A 217 13.53 -23.72 -2.00
C ASP A 217 12.10 -23.40 -1.52
N ASN A 218 11.97 -22.84 -0.32
CA ASN A 218 10.69 -22.43 0.23
C ASN A 218 10.41 -20.95 -0.07
N ALA A 219 9.31 -20.71 -0.78
CA ALA A 219 8.92 -19.38 -1.21
C ALA A 219 8.47 -18.47 -0.07
N LEU A 220 8.02 -19.01 1.07
CA LEU A 220 7.39 -18.21 2.13
C LEU A 220 8.37 -17.29 2.89
N PRO A 221 9.51 -17.79 3.44
CA PRO A 221 10.47 -16.89 4.09
C PRO A 221 11.10 -15.92 3.07
N LEU A 222 11.27 -16.35 1.82
CA LEU A 222 11.76 -15.50 0.74
C LEU A 222 10.78 -14.35 0.43
N HIS A 223 9.49 -14.66 0.31
CA HIS A 223 8.45 -13.66 0.12
C HIS A 223 8.40 -12.68 1.28
N ALA A 224 8.41 -13.18 2.53
CA ALA A 224 8.43 -12.32 3.71
C ALA A 224 9.64 -11.37 3.73
N LEU A 225 10.83 -11.85 3.36
CA LEU A 225 12.04 -11.03 3.28
C LEU A 225 11.89 -9.91 2.24
N LEU A 226 11.36 -10.26 1.06
CA LEU A 226 11.09 -9.30 0.00
C LEU A 226 10.03 -8.27 0.39
N LEU A 227 9.02 -8.64 1.17
CA LEU A 227 8.02 -7.70 1.66
C LEU A 227 8.63 -6.66 2.61
N ILE A 228 9.46 -7.07 3.57
CA ILE A 228 10.06 -6.11 4.52
C ILE A 228 11.13 -5.22 3.87
N ARG A 229 11.73 -5.67 2.76
CA ARG A 229 12.71 -4.89 1.98
C ARG A 229 12.10 -3.98 0.92
N ALA A 230 10.83 -4.18 0.55
CA ALA A 230 10.22 -3.51 -0.61
C ALA A 230 10.18 -1.96 -0.52
N GLU A 231 10.35 -1.41 0.68
CA GLU A 231 10.37 0.03 0.95
C GLU A 231 11.79 0.61 1.09
N GLY A 232 12.83 -0.22 0.96
CA GLY A 232 14.22 0.23 1.02
C GLY A 232 14.55 1.26 -0.06
N PRO A 233 15.54 2.14 0.17
CA PRO A 233 15.95 3.16 -0.80
C PRO A 233 16.49 2.52 -2.09
N ASP A 234 17.28 1.45 -1.97
CA ASP A 234 17.78 0.64 -3.08
C ASP A 234 17.27 -0.81 -2.97
N LEU A 235 16.68 -1.32 -4.05
CA LEU A 235 16.16 -2.68 -4.14
C LEU A 235 17.03 -3.61 -5.00
N ALA A 236 18.06 -3.08 -5.67
CA ALA A 236 18.92 -3.84 -6.57
C ALA A 236 19.52 -5.10 -5.93
N PRO A 237 19.98 -5.09 -4.65
CA PRO A 237 20.54 -6.28 -4.01
C PRO A 237 19.53 -7.44 -3.84
N SER A 238 18.22 -7.16 -3.90
CA SER A 238 17.16 -8.16 -3.72
C SER A 238 16.39 -8.47 -5.01
N LEU A 239 16.78 -7.89 -6.14
CA LEU A 239 16.09 -8.11 -7.42
C LEU A 239 16.13 -9.56 -7.88
N ASP A 240 17.28 -10.23 -7.75
CA ASP A 240 17.41 -11.63 -8.15
C ASP A 240 16.65 -12.57 -7.20
N LEU A 241 16.50 -12.20 -5.93
CA LEU A 241 15.64 -12.89 -4.97
C LEU A 241 14.16 -12.79 -5.40
N ALA A 242 13.71 -11.62 -5.85
CA ALA A 242 12.35 -11.45 -6.37
C ALA A 242 12.09 -12.29 -7.63
N ARG A 243 13.07 -12.38 -8.54
CA ARG A 243 12.98 -13.25 -9.73
C ARG A 243 12.92 -14.73 -9.32
N ARG A 244 13.75 -15.14 -8.36
CA ARG A 244 13.76 -16.50 -7.82
C ARG A 244 12.43 -16.88 -7.18
N LEU A 245 11.77 -15.96 -6.48
CA LEU A 245 10.44 -16.19 -5.91
C LEU A 245 9.42 -16.64 -6.97
N CYS A 246 9.38 -15.94 -8.12
CA CYS A 246 8.52 -16.32 -9.25
C CYS A 246 8.96 -17.61 -9.96
N GLN A 247 10.23 -17.99 -9.88
CA GLN A 247 10.70 -19.29 -10.40
C GLN A 247 10.25 -20.45 -9.51
N LEU A 248 10.25 -20.26 -8.18
CA LEU A 248 9.77 -21.26 -7.23
C LEU A 248 8.26 -21.49 -7.35
N VAL A 249 7.48 -20.44 -7.60
CA VAL A 249 6.02 -20.52 -7.75
C VAL A 249 5.55 -19.72 -8.99
N PRO A 250 5.58 -20.32 -10.19
CA PRO A 250 5.41 -19.61 -11.48
C PRO A 250 3.97 -19.22 -11.87
N ASP A 251 2.98 -19.69 -11.11
CA ASP A 251 1.56 -19.46 -11.37
C ASP A 251 0.86 -18.74 -10.20
N TYR A 252 1.62 -17.92 -9.45
CA TYR A 252 1.09 -17.23 -8.26
C TYR A 252 1.14 -15.70 -8.40
N ALA A 253 -0.04 -15.09 -8.55
CA ALA A 253 -0.18 -13.68 -8.92
C ALA A 253 0.49 -12.68 -7.95
N PRO A 254 0.37 -12.82 -6.60
CA PRO A 254 1.04 -11.92 -5.66
C PRO A 254 2.56 -11.83 -5.86
N TYR A 255 3.23 -12.93 -6.20
CA TYR A 255 4.69 -12.94 -6.37
C TYR A 255 5.12 -12.18 -7.62
N PHE A 256 4.34 -12.25 -8.70
CA PHE A 256 4.60 -11.43 -9.89
C PHE A 256 4.35 -9.94 -9.63
N HIS A 257 3.44 -9.59 -8.71
CA HIS A 257 3.26 -8.21 -8.27
C HIS A 257 4.50 -7.70 -7.54
N VAL A 258 5.03 -8.49 -6.60
CA VAL A 258 6.29 -8.19 -5.89
C VAL A 258 7.43 -8.04 -6.91
N LEU A 259 7.61 -8.99 -7.82
CA LEU A 259 8.64 -8.91 -8.87
C LEU A 259 8.50 -7.64 -9.71
N GLY A 260 7.29 -7.28 -10.13
CA GLY A 260 7.04 -6.06 -10.89
C GLY A 260 7.48 -4.80 -10.15
N HIS A 261 7.21 -4.72 -8.84
CA HIS A 261 7.66 -3.59 -8.01
C HIS A 261 9.18 -3.50 -7.93
N TYR A 262 9.86 -4.63 -7.73
CA TYR A 262 11.33 -4.68 -7.70
C TYR A 262 11.95 -4.30 -9.05
N GLU A 263 11.46 -4.86 -10.17
CA GLU A 263 11.93 -4.49 -11.50
C GLU A 263 11.68 -2.99 -11.78
N TRP A 264 10.52 -2.45 -11.37
CA TRP A 264 10.20 -1.03 -11.57
C TRP A 264 11.13 -0.12 -10.76
N ARG A 265 11.31 -0.39 -9.47
CA ARG A 265 12.21 0.37 -8.58
C ARG A 265 13.68 0.30 -9.00
N CYS A 266 14.09 -0.77 -9.68
CA CYS A 266 15.44 -0.92 -10.23
C CYS A 266 15.59 -0.34 -11.66
N GLY A 267 14.58 0.39 -12.17
CA GLY A 267 14.59 0.98 -13.51
C GLY A 267 14.48 -0.03 -14.66
N GLN A 268 14.07 -1.26 -14.40
CA GLN A 268 13.86 -2.31 -15.40
C GLN A 268 12.43 -2.26 -15.93
N HIS A 269 11.99 -1.08 -16.38
CA HIS A 269 10.58 -0.77 -16.66
C HIS A 269 9.90 -1.75 -17.64
N ALA A 270 10.60 -2.22 -18.67
CA ALA A 270 10.05 -3.22 -19.58
C ALA A 270 9.76 -4.58 -18.88
N LYS A 271 10.66 -5.03 -18.00
CA LYS A 271 10.46 -6.25 -17.20
C LYS A 271 9.36 -6.06 -16.18
N ALA A 272 9.26 -4.88 -15.58
CA ALA A 272 8.16 -4.52 -14.69
C ALA A 272 6.80 -4.63 -15.40
N VAL A 273 6.68 -4.07 -16.61
CA VAL A 273 5.46 -4.23 -17.44
C VAL A 273 5.13 -5.70 -17.66
N SER A 274 6.12 -6.54 -18.00
CA SER A 274 5.90 -7.99 -18.18
C SER A 274 5.43 -8.68 -16.89
N ALA A 275 6.06 -8.39 -15.75
CA ALA A 275 5.70 -8.98 -14.46
C ALA A 275 4.28 -8.58 -14.01
N PHE A 276 3.94 -7.28 -14.09
CA PHE A 276 2.59 -6.82 -13.76
C PHE A 276 1.53 -7.34 -14.74
N SER A 277 1.85 -7.47 -16.03
CA SER A 277 0.96 -8.10 -17.01
C SER A 277 0.67 -9.56 -16.65
N ARG A 278 1.70 -10.29 -16.17
CA ARG A 278 1.54 -11.66 -15.70
C ARG A 278 0.69 -11.75 -14.44
N ALA A 279 0.93 -10.88 -13.45
CA ALA A 279 0.11 -10.79 -12.25
C ALA A 279 -1.37 -10.50 -12.59
N ALA A 280 -1.64 -9.48 -13.40
CA ALA A 280 -2.99 -9.11 -13.82
C ALA A 280 -3.69 -10.24 -14.60
N SER A 281 -2.96 -10.95 -15.46
CA SER A 281 -3.51 -12.10 -16.20
C SER A 281 -3.88 -13.26 -15.28
N LEU A 282 -3.03 -13.58 -14.30
CA LEU A 282 -3.31 -14.62 -13.31
C LEU A 282 -4.52 -14.28 -12.44
N TYR A 283 -4.61 -13.03 -11.96
CA TYR A 283 -5.79 -12.58 -11.24
C TYR A 283 -7.06 -12.57 -12.10
N SER A 284 -6.96 -12.20 -13.38
CA SER A 284 -8.09 -12.24 -14.31
C SER A 284 -8.58 -13.68 -14.55
N ALA A 285 -7.65 -14.62 -14.68
CA ALA A 285 -7.98 -16.04 -14.80
C ALA A 285 -8.65 -16.56 -13.52
N TRP A 286 -8.14 -16.18 -12.34
CA TRP A 286 -8.76 -16.51 -11.06
C TRP A 286 -10.17 -15.91 -10.92
N MET A 287 -10.36 -14.63 -11.24
CA MET A 287 -11.69 -14.00 -11.19
C MET A 287 -12.68 -14.75 -12.06
N LYS A 288 -12.31 -15.05 -13.32
CA LYS A 288 -13.14 -15.80 -14.25
C LYS A 288 -13.46 -17.21 -13.75
N ALA A 289 -12.49 -17.92 -13.17
CA ALA A 289 -12.68 -19.29 -12.70
C ALA A 289 -13.59 -19.38 -11.47
N ASN A 290 -13.70 -18.30 -10.70
CA ASN A 290 -14.45 -18.27 -9.44
C ASN A 290 -15.70 -17.38 -9.49
N ASP A 291 -16.06 -16.85 -10.66
CA ASP A 291 -17.13 -15.85 -10.84
C ASP A 291 -16.98 -14.63 -9.92
N ALA A 292 -15.73 -14.26 -9.63
CA ALA A 292 -15.41 -13.14 -8.77
C ALA A 292 -15.34 -11.84 -9.57
N SER A 293 -15.68 -10.73 -8.91
CA SER A 293 -15.68 -9.41 -9.50
C SER A 293 -14.37 -8.66 -9.22
N PRO A 294 -14.10 -7.53 -9.89
CA PRO A 294 -13.02 -6.63 -9.49
C PRO A 294 -13.10 -6.17 -8.03
N ALA A 295 -14.29 -6.14 -7.41
CA ALA A 295 -14.45 -5.79 -5.99
C ALA A 295 -13.76 -6.79 -5.05
N ASP A 296 -13.70 -8.06 -5.45
CA ASP A 296 -13.09 -9.17 -4.71
C ASP A 296 -11.57 -9.30 -4.95
N CYS A 297 -11.04 -8.59 -5.94
CA CYS A 297 -9.70 -8.80 -6.44
C CYS A 297 -8.88 -7.51 -6.47
N GLU A 298 -8.54 -6.97 -5.29
CA GLU A 298 -7.69 -5.78 -5.21
C GLU A 298 -6.33 -5.95 -5.90
N GLY A 299 -5.77 -7.16 -5.88
CA GLY A 299 -4.50 -7.48 -6.53
C GLY A 299 -4.54 -7.29 -8.04
N TRP A 300 -5.68 -7.56 -8.69
CA TRP A 300 -5.86 -7.27 -10.11
C TRP A 300 -5.78 -5.76 -10.39
N VAL A 301 -6.54 -4.97 -9.63
CA VAL A 301 -6.59 -3.50 -9.80
C VAL A 301 -5.19 -2.92 -9.61
N ARG A 302 -4.50 -3.35 -8.55
CA ARG A 302 -3.15 -2.90 -8.21
C ARG A 302 -2.13 -3.26 -9.29
N ALA A 303 -2.17 -4.49 -9.80
CA ALA A 303 -1.28 -4.94 -10.87
C ALA A 303 -1.51 -4.15 -12.17
N GLU A 304 -2.76 -3.89 -12.56
CA GLU A 304 -3.09 -3.09 -13.74
C GLU A 304 -2.62 -1.62 -13.58
N CYS A 305 -2.87 -0.99 -12.43
CA CYS A 305 -2.37 0.37 -12.14
C CYS A 305 -0.84 0.45 -12.27
N TYR A 306 -0.11 -0.51 -11.71
CA TYR A 306 1.35 -0.55 -11.82
C TYR A 306 1.85 -0.82 -13.23
N ARG A 307 1.18 -1.71 -13.98
CA ARG A 307 1.50 -1.96 -15.39
C ARG A 307 1.45 -0.67 -16.18
N VAL A 308 0.42 0.15 -15.95
CA VAL A 308 0.26 1.49 -16.55
C VAL A 308 1.37 2.44 -16.17
N VAL A 309 1.68 2.54 -14.87
CA VAL A 309 2.78 3.39 -14.38
C VAL A 309 4.12 2.96 -14.97
N ALA A 310 4.41 1.67 -15.03
CA ALA A 310 5.65 1.15 -15.61
C ALA A 310 5.77 1.43 -17.12
N MET A 311 4.66 1.39 -17.88
CA MET A 311 4.63 1.83 -19.28
C MET A 311 4.99 3.31 -19.40
N ALA A 312 4.42 4.17 -18.56
CA ALA A 312 4.75 5.61 -18.55
C ALA A 312 6.20 5.88 -18.11
N SER A 313 6.75 5.13 -17.14
CA SER A 313 8.17 5.21 -16.76
C SER A 313 9.12 4.83 -17.89
N LYS A 314 8.71 3.88 -18.75
CA LYS A 314 9.43 3.48 -19.96
C LYS A 314 9.31 4.50 -21.11
N GLY A 315 8.39 5.46 -21.01
CA GLY A 315 8.09 6.43 -22.08
C GLY A 315 7.00 5.99 -23.07
N ASP A 316 6.30 4.88 -22.81
CA ASP A 316 5.18 4.38 -23.63
C ASP A 316 3.86 5.06 -23.21
N PHE A 317 3.80 6.38 -23.38
CA PHE A 317 2.73 7.21 -22.82
C PHE A 317 1.36 6.96 -23.45
N ASP A 318 1.30 6.72 -24.76
CA ASP A 318 0.00 6.56 -25.44
C ASP A 318 -0.69 5.25 -25.01
N ASN A 319 0.07 4.14 -24.94
CA ASN A 319 -0.47 2.88 -24.41
C ASN A 319 -0.75 2.95 -22.91
N ALA A 320 0.06 3.69 -22.15
CA ALA A 320 -0.20 3.94 -20.74
C ALA A 320 -1.52 4.69 -20.53
N LEU A 321 -1.76 5.77 -21.26
CA LEU A 321 -2.99 6.55 -21.16
C LEU A 321 -4.21 5.73 -21.58
N ALA A 322 -4.16 5.03 -22.71
CA ALA A 322 -5.26 4.17 -23.16
C ALA A 322 -5.58 3.06 -22.14
N SER A 323 -4.55 2.47 -21.51
CA SER A 323 -4.72 1.48 -20.45
C SER A 323 -5.25 2.10 -19.15
N ALA A 324 -4.82 3.32 -18.81
CA ALA A 324 -5.33 4.07 -17.66
C ALA A 324 -6.83 4.35 -17.80
N GLU A 325 -7.26 4.81 -18.97
CA GLU A 325 -8.67 5.07 -19.28
C GLU A 325 -9.50 3.78 -19.19
N LYS A 326 -8.96 2.66 -19.69
CA LYS A 326 -9.61 1.36 -19.60
C LYS A 326 -9.85 0.91 -18.15
N ILE A 327 -8.83 0.96 -17.29
CA ILE A 327 -9.00 0.55 -15.89
C ILE A 327 -9.88 1.55 -15.11
N ALA A 328 -9.75 2.86 -15.39
CA ALA A 328 -10.63 3.90 -14.81
C ALA A 328 -12.09 3.70 -15.22
N GLY A 329 -12.34 3.15 -16.41
CA GLY A 329 -13.67 2.78 -16.91
C GLY A 329 -14.30 1.56 -16.23
N THR A 330 -13.60 0.87 -15.32
CA THR A 330 -14.17 -0.25 -14.57
C THR A 330 -15.38 0.21 -13.75
N THR A 331 -16.49 -0.51 -13.90
CA THR A 331 -17.73 -0.24 -13.17
C THR A 331 -17.54 -0.50 -11.69
N LEU A 332 -18.00 0.44 -10.87
CA LEU A 332 -18.04 0.30 -9.41
C LEU A 332 -19.39 -0.27 -8.99
N ASP A 333 -19.40 -1.24 -8.08
CA ASP A 333 -20.63 -1.74 -7.47
C ASP A 333 -21.01 -0.88 -6.24
N PRO A 334 -22.10 -0.09 -6.29
CA PRO A 334 -22.53 0.73 -5.16
C PRO A 334 -23.04 -0.10 -3.97
N ALA A 335 -23.37 -1.38 -4.17
CA ALA A 335 -23.73 -2.31 -3.09
C ALA A 335 -22.50 -2.76 -2.28
N ARG A 336 -21.29 -2.71 -2.88
CA ARG A 336 -20.03 -3.11 -2.24
C ARG A 336 -18.98 -1.99 -2.19
N PRO A 337 -19.30 -0.87 -1.53
CA PRO A 337 -18.47 0.34 -1.49
C PRO A 337 -17.22 0.22 -0.60
N PHE A 338 -17.18 -0.81 0.25
CA PHE A 338 -16.10 -1.09 1.20
C PHE A 338 -15.18 -2.22 0.72
N ALA A 339 -15.52 -2.86 -0.40
CA ALA A 339 -14.77 -4.01 -0.89
C ALA A 339 -13.36 -3.56 -1.29
N PRO A 340 -12.32 -4.33 -0.95
CA PRO A 340 -10.94 -3.89 -1.17
C PRO A 340 -10.66 -3.47 -2.61
N GLY A 341 -11.18 -4.22 -3.60
CA GLY A 341 -11.07 -3.87 -5.01
C GLY A 341 -11.81 -2.58 -5.38
N THR A 342 -13.03 -2.37 -4.86
CA THR A 342 -13.78 -1.11 -5.03
C THR A 342 -13.02 0.09 -4.46
N ARG A 343 -12.43 -0.06 -3.27
CA ARG A 343 -11.59 0.97 -2.64
C ARG A 343 -10.38 1.30 -3.50
N HIS A 344 -9.68 0.28 -4.00
CA HIS A 344 -8.51 0.49 -4.83
C HIS A 344 -8.85 1.16 -6.17
N LEU A 345 -10.01 0.82 -6.77
CA LEU A 345 -10.52 1.49 -7.95
C LEU A 345 -10.78 2.99 -7.68
N LEU A 346 -11.48 3.31 -6.58
CA LEU A 346 -11.81 4.69 -6.19
C LEU A 346 -10.58 5.56 -5.94
N TRP A 347 -9.60 5.05 -5.18
CA TRP A 347 -8.41 5.81 -4.77
C TRP A 347 -7.32 5.87 -5.84
N ASP A 348 -7.11 4.77 -6.58
CA ASP A 348 -6.00 4.64 -7.52
C ASP A 348 -6.49 4.75 -8.97
N ALA A 349 -7.22 3.75 -9.46
CA ALA A 349 -7.55 3.59 -10.87
C ALA A 349 -8.33 4.78 -11.47
N LYS A 350 -9.32 5.30 -10.74
CA LYS A 350 -10.18 6.41 -11.20
C LYS A 350 -9.43 7.72 -11.40
N THR A 351 -8.26 7.90 -10.79
CA THR A 351 -7.42 9.09 -10.94
C THR A 351 -6.18 8.87 -11.81
N LEU A 352 -5.95 7.62 -12.24
CA LEU A 352 -4.76 7.24 -12.99
C LEU A 352 -4.63 7.95 -14.35
N PRO A 353 -5.68 8.15 -15.18
CA PRO A 353 -5.57 8.91 -16.42
C PRO A 353 -5.05 10.34 -16.19
N ALA A 354 -5.62 11.04 -15.21
CA ALA A 354 -5.22 12.38 -14.84
C ALA A 354 -3.75 12.43 -14.39
N ARG A 355 -3.30 11.45 -13.62
CA ARG A 355 -1.91 11.33 -13.16
C ARG A 355 -0.91 11.02 -14.29
N ILE A 356 -1.31 10.23 -15.29
CA ILE A 356 -0.48 9.95 -16.48
C ILE A 356 -0.32 11.22 -17.33
N LEU A 357 -1.41 11.98 -17.50
CA LEU A 357 -1.39 13.27 -18.21
C LEU A 357 -0.57 14.33 -17.44
N LEU A 358 -0.73 14.40 -16.11
CA LEU A 358 0.10 15.24 -15.23
C LEU A 358 1.59 14.93 -15.39
N ARG A 359 1.95 13.65 -15.48
CA ARG A 359 3.32 13.21 -15.69
C ARG A 359 3.86 13.67 -17.05
N ARG A 360 3.13 13.39 -18.13
CA ARG A 360 3.55 13.79 -19.49
C ARG A 360 3.69 15.30 -19.62
N SER A 361 2.80 16.06 -18.98
CA SER A 361 2.85 17.52 -18.88
C SER A 361 2.99 18.24 -20.24
N ALA A 362 2.43 17.68 -21.31
CA ALA A 362 2.45 18.29 -22.64
C ALA A 362 1.41 19.44 -22.74
N PRO A 363 1.55 20.38 -23.70
CA PRO A 363 0.54 21.42 -23.92
C PRO A 363 -0.87 20.83 -24.08
N GLY A 364 -1.81 21.31 -23.27
CA GLY A 364 -3.20 20.84 -23.24
C GLY A 364 -3.47 19.63 -22.34
N ASP A 365 -2.44 19.00 -21.76
CA ASP A 365 -2.65 17.85 -20.85
C ASP A 365 -3.34 18.24 -19.55
N SER A 366 -3.16 19.47 -19.05
CA SER A 366 -3.84 19.95 -17.86
C SER A 366 -5.37 19.96 -18.03
N GLN A 367 -5.85 20.41 -19.19
CA GLN A 367 -7.28 20.35 -19.54
C GLN A 367 -7.77 18.91 -19.69
N LYS A 368 -7.05 18.06 -20.44
CA LYS A 368 -7.42 16.64 -20.61
C LYS A 368 -7.45 15.89 -19.28
N ALA A 369 -6.52 16.20 -18.38
CA ALA A 369 -6.45 15.59 -17.06
C ALA A 369 -7.67 15.98 -16.21
N LEU A 370 -8.10 17.25 -16.24
CA LEU A 370 -9.34 17.70 -15.57
C LEU A 370 -10.57 16.95 -16.08
N GLU A 371 -10.66 16.78 -17.40
CA GLU A 371 -11.77 16.08 -18.07
C GLU A 371 -11.78 14.57 -17.76
N SER A 372 -10.61 13.99 -17.51
CA SER A 372 -10.47 12.57 -17.17
C SER A 372 -10.84 12.23 -15.71
N LEU A 373 -10.94 13.22 -14.82
CA LEU A 373 -11.31 12.99 -13.43
C LEU A 373 -12.81 12.70 -13.28
N PRO A 374 -13.22 11.72 -12.44
CA PRO A 374 -14.63 11.38 -12.25
C PRO A 374 -15.45 12.62 -11.86
N PRO A 375 -16.59 12.88 -12.52
CA PRO A 375 -17.46 13.98 -12.14
C PRO A 375 -18.10 13.70 -10.76
N PRO A 376 -18.52 14.74 -10.01
CA PRO A 376 -19.14 14.57 -8.69
C PRO A 376 -20.29 13.55 -8.66
N LYS A 377 -21.10 13.49 -9.72
CA LYS A 377 -22.23 12.54 -9.85
C LYS A 377 -21.80 11.07 -9.83
N GLU A 378 -20.62 10.73 -10.38
CA GLU A 378 -20.11 9.35 -10.36
C GLU A 378 -19.64 8.95 -8.96
N SER A 379 -19.16 9.91 -8.16
CA SER A 379 -18.71 9.68 -6.78
C SER A 379 -19.84 9.74 -5.74
N GLU A 380 -21.01 10.27 -6.10
CA GLU A 380 -22.15 10.47 -5.20
C GLU A 380 -22.56 9.20 -4.44
N PRO A 381 -22.69 8.00 -5.06
CA PRO A 381 -23.07 6.77 -4.35
C PRO A 381 -22.05 6.32 -3.29
N PHE A 382 -20.82 6.82 -3.37
CA PHE A 382 -19.70 6.43 -2.51
C PHE A 382 -19.30 7.52 -1.51
N ARG A 383 -19.78 8.76 -1.66
CA ARG A 383 -19.30 9.94 -0.92
C ARG A 383 -19.45 9.82 0.61
N GLU A 384 -20.51 9.18 1.08
CA GLU A 384 -20.71 8.94 2.53
C GLU A 384 -19.87 7.76 3.06
N LYS A 385 -19.34 6.93 2.16
CA LYS A 385 -18.70 5.65 2.49
C LYS A 385 -17.21 5.66 2.21
N SER A 386 -16.70 6.54 1.35
CA SER A 386 -15.29 6.66 0.97
C SER A 386 -14.85 8.12 0.99
N LEU A 387 -13.61 8.35 1.40
CA LEU A 387 -12.94 9.63 1.35
C LEU A 387 -12.15 9.85 0.05
N ALA A 388 -12.20 8.93 -0.92
CA ALA A 388 -11.49 9.05 -2.20
C ALA A 388 -11.84 10.35 -2.96
N TYR A 389 -13.04 10.89 -2.77
CA TYR A 389 -13.42 12.17 -3.38
C TYR A 389 -12.54 13.33 -2.91
N TRP A 390 -11.95 13.29 -1.70
CA TRP A 390 -11.01 14.33 -1.24
C TRP A 390 -9.73 14.35 -2.10
N TRP A 391 -9.28 13.18 -2.53
CA TRP A 391 -8.16 13.07 -3.44
C TRP A 391 -8.52 13.58 -4.84
N ILE A 392 -9.68 13.18 -5.36
CA ILE A 392 -10.20 13.65 -6.66
C ILE A 392 -10.39 15.17 -6.68
N ASP A 393 -10.99 15.74 -5.64
CA ASP A 393 -11.23 17.18 -5.52
C ASP A 393 -9.91 17.94 -5.38
N GLY A 394 -8.96 17.43 -4.58
CA GLY A 394 -7.62 18.02 -4.46
C GLY A 394 -6.86 18.02 -5.78
N LEU A 395 -6.89 16.91 -6.53
CA LEU A 395 -6.32 16.82 -7.88
C LEU A 395 -6.98 17.80 -8.84
N ARG A 396 -8.31 17.95 -8.77
CA ARG A 396 -9.06 18.89 -9.61
C ARG A 396 -8.61 20.33 -9.37
N ILE A 397 -8.42 20.73 -8.11
CA ILE A 397 -7.91 22.07 -7.77
C ILE A 397 -6.46 22.24 -8.29
N ALA A 398 -5.59 21.25 -8.07
CA ALA A 398 -4.20 21.31 -8.52
C ALA A 398 -4.08 21.43 -10.05
N LEU A 399 -4.90 20.67 -10.78
CA LEU A 399 -4.95 20.68 -12.23
C LEU A 399 -5.52 21.99 -12.79
N GLU A 400 -6.52 22.58 -12.12
CA GLU A 400 -7.04 23.89 -12.53
C GLU A 400 -6.00 24.99 -12.33
N ALA A 401 -5.26 24.97 -11.21
CA ALA A 401 -4.13 25.88 -11.00
C ALA A 401 -3.07 25.72 -12.10
N GLN A 402 -2.74 24.49 -12.48
CA GLN A 402 -1.82 24.22 -13.58
C GLN A 402 -2.34 24.77 -14.92
N ARG A 403 -3.61 24.53 -15.24
CA ARG A 403 -4.23 25.01 -16.47
C ARG A 403 -4.22 26.54 -16.55
N LEU A 404 -4.48 27.22 -15.44
CA LEU A 404 -4.42 28.68 -15.34
C LEU A 404 -3.00 29.21 -15.53
N LEU A 405 -1.99 28.55 -14.93
CA LEU A 405 -0.58 28.87 -15.15
C LEU A 405 -0.18 28.67 -16.62
N ASP A 406 -0.59 27.55 -17.24
CA ASP A 406 -0.33 27.26 -18.66
C ASP A 406 -0.97 28.33 -19.58
N ALA A 407 -2.10 28.91 -19.16
CA ALA A 407 -2.79 30.00 -19.86
C ALA A 407 -2.25 31.40 -19.52
N GLY A 408 -1.30 31.52 -18.59
CA GLY A 408 -0.75 32.81 -18.15
C GLY A 408 -1.65 33.61 -17.20
N ASP A 409 -2.73 33.02 -16.68
CA ASP A 409 -3.64 33.67 -15.71
C ASP A 409 -3.09 33.51 -14.28
N VAL A 410 -2.02 34.25 -13.98
CA VAL A 410 -1.25 34.16 -12.73
C VAL A 410 -2.08 34.52 -11.49
N GLU A 411 -2.99 35.49 -11.61
CA GLU A 411 -3.86 35.93 -10.50
C GLU A 411 -4.80 34.81 -10.07
N LYS A 412 -5.59 34.24 -11.00
CA LYS A 412 -6.49 33.13 -10.68
C LYS A 412 -5.74 31.87 -10.29
N ALA A 413 -4.56 31.63 -10.88
CA ALA A 413 -3.71 30.52 -10.46
C ALA A 413 -3.31 30.65 -8.98
N SER A 414 -2.92 31.85 -8.53
CA SER A 414 -2.60 32.12 -7.13
C SER A 414 -3.77 31.83 -6.19
N GLU A 415 -4.96 32.31 -6.53
CA GLU A 415 -6.20 32.04 -5.77
C GLU A 415 -6.50 30.53 -5.67
N THR A 416 -6.33 29.81 -6.79
CA THR A 416 -6.57 28.38 -6.87
C THR A 416 -5.55 27.58 -6.05
N ILE A 417 -4.29 28.00 -6.03
CA ILE A 417 -3.23 27.41 -5.17
C ILE A 417 -3.54 27.67 -3.68
N ALA A 418 -4.09 28.83 -3.33
CA ALA A 418 -4.56 29.10 -1.98
C ALA A 418 -5.73 28.17 -1.59
N ALA A 419 -6.67 27.90 -2.52
CA ALA A 419 -7.74 26.94 -2.31
C ALA A 419 -7.21 25.51 -2.07
N LEU A 420 -6.17 25.07 -2.79
CA LEU A 420 -5.51 23.78 -2.55
C LEU A 420 -4.91 23.69 -1.14
N SER A 421 -4.36 24.80 -0.65
CA SER A 421 -3.80 24.90 0.70
C SER A 421 -4.88 24.78 1.78
N PHE A 422 -6.02 25.42 1.56
CA PHE A 422 -7.19 25.30 2.43
C PHE A 422 -7.74 23.86 2.43
N HIS A 423 -7.82 23.23 1.27
CA HIS A 423 -8.22 21.82 1.13
C HIS A 423 -7.30 20.89 1.92
N GLY A 424 -5.98 21.06 1.82
CA GLY A 424 -5.01 20.32 2.62
C GLY A 424 -5.21 20.52 4.13
N THR A 425 -5.47 21.75 4.58
CA THR A 425 -5.77 22.04 5.99
C THR A 425 -7.03 21.30 6.46
N ALA A 426 -8.08 21.29 5.62
CA ALA A 426 -9.32 20.59 5.88
C ALA A 426 -9.13 19.05 5.92
N MET A 427 -8.21 18.50 5.13
CA MET A 427 -7.80 17.10 5.23
C MET A 427 -7.04 16.83 6.54
N ALA A 428 -6.07 17.66 6.91
CA ALA A 428 -5.32 17.46 8.16
C ALA A 428 -6.24 17.36 9.40
N GLN A 429 -7.29 18.18 9.45
CA GLN A 429 -8.30 18.18 10.51
C GLN A 429 -9.18 16.92 10.53
N ARG A 430 -9.31 16.19 9.42
CA ARG A 430 -10.18 15.02 9.26
C ARG A 430 -9.47 13.67 9.32
N ARG A 431 -8.16 13.65 9.60
CA ARG A 431 -7.34 12.42 9.62
C ARG A 431 -7.93 11.27 10.45
N ASN A 432 -8.64 11.59 11.54
CA ASN A 432 -9.22 10.58 12.43
C ASN A 432 -10.42 9.85 11.78
N ILE A 433 -11.11 10.49 10.84
CA ILE A 433 -12.23 9.88 10.10
C ILE A 433 -11.69 8.78 9.18
N ALA A 434 -10.59 9.04 8.47
CA ALA A 434 -9.95 8.06 7.59
C ALA A 434 -9.55 6.77 8.34
N SER A 435 -9.07 6.92 9.58
CA SER A 435 -8.78 5.76 10.44
C SER A 435 -10.04 4.96 10.81
N ALA A 436 -11.16 5.63 11.07
CA ALA A 436 -12.42 4.96 11.44
C ALA A 436 -13.07 4.19 10.27
N VAL A 437 -12.83 4.59 9.02
CA VAL A 437 -13.42 3.96 7.83
C VAL A 437 -12.46 3.05 7.05
N GLY A 438 -11.29 2.75 7.63
CA GLY A 438 -10.29 1.85 7.04
C GLY A 438 -9.49 2.43 5.87
N GLU A 439 -9.45 3.75 5.71
CA GLU A 439 -8.79 4.43 4.57
C GLU A 439 -7.57 5.28 4.98
N GLN A 440 -7.03 5.08 6.18
CA GLN A 440 -5.91 5.89 6.70
C GLN A 440 -4.68 5.89 5.78
N THR A 441 -4.34 4.73 5.20
CA THR A 441 -3.20 4.60 4.29
C THR A 441 -3.38 5.47 3.07
N GLU A 442 -4.51 5.35 2.38
CA GLU A 442 -4.79 6.11 1.16
C GLU A 442 -4.95 7.60 1.44
N TRP A 443 -5.61 7.94 2.53
CA TRP A 443 -5.69 9.31 3.01
C TRP A 443 -4.33 9.97 3.19
N ASN A 444 -3.40 9.29 3.88
CA ASN A 444 -2.06 9.83 4.14
C ASN A 444 -1.24 9.95 2.85
N ARG A 445 -1.36 8.97 1.94
CA ARG A 445 -0.68 8.99 0.64
C ARG A 445 -1.18 10.16 -0.22
N SER A 446 -2.48 10.32 -0.35
CA SER A 446 -3.09 11.42 -1.10
C SER A 446 -2.83 12.78 -0.46
N PHE A 447 -2.88 12.90 0.86
CA PHE A 447 -2.56 14.15 1.57
C PHE A 447 -1.13 14.62 1.26
N ARG A 448 -0.13 13.73 1.41
CA ARG A 448 1.27 14.05 1.09
C ARG A 448 1.47 14.40 -0.39
N ALA A 449 0.75 13.71 -1.28
CA ALA A 449 0.78 13.98 -2.70
C ALA A 449 0.27 15.40 -3.03
N LEU A 450 -0.82 15.82 -2.40
CA LEU A 450 -1.36 17.18 -2.57
C LEU A 450 -0.45 18.26 -1.98
N GLU A 451 0.23 17.99 -0.86
CA GLU A 451 1.26 18.90 -0.33
C GLU A 451 2.43 19.09 -1.30
N MET A 452 2.84 18.00 -1.96
CA MET A 452 3.89 18.02 -2.97
C MET A 452 3.47 18.80 -4.22
N LEU A 453 2.26 18.57 -4.74
CA LEU A 453 1.70 19.34 -5.85
C LEU A 453 1.54 20.82 -5.49
N ALA A 454 1.13 21.15 -4.26
CA ALA A 454 1.03 22.53 -3.81
C ALA A 454 2.39 23.22 -3.77
N ALA A 455 3.45 22.53 -3.36
CA ALA A 455 4.82 23.04 -3.42
C ALA A 455 5.26 23.26 -4.88
N GLU A 456 5.08 22.27 -5.76
CA GLU A 456 5.38 22.40 -7.19
C GLU A 456 4.66 23.61 -7.83
N LEU A 457 3.35 23.74 -7.60
CA LEU A 457 2.53 24.82 -8.17
C LEU A 457 2.96 26.20 -7.66
N ARG A 458 3.37 26.33 -6.40
CA ARG A 458 3.93 27.61 -5.88
C ARG A 458 5.27 27.95 -6.54
N GLY A 459 6.11 26.95 -6.81
CA GLY A 459 7.34 27.15 -7.59
C GLY A 459 7.06 27.65 -9.00
N ARG A 460 6.07 27.05 -9.67
CA ARG A 460 5.62 27.47 -11.00
C ARG A 460 5.00 28.86 -11.00
N LEU A 461 4.17 29.17 -10.00
CA LEU A 461 3.59 30.51 -9.82
C LEU A 461 4.67 31.58 -9.64
N ALA A 462 5.69 31.28 -8.82
CA ALA A 462 6.82 32.19 -8.62
C ALA A 462 7.57 32.46 -9.94
N LEU A 463 7.76 31.44 -10.80
CA LEU A 463 8.37 31.61 -12.13
C LEU A 463 7.47 32.35 -13.13
N ALA A 464 6.15 32.21 -13.03
CA ALA A 464 5.20 32.92 -13.88
C ALA A 464 5.03 34.40 -13.47
N GLY A 465 5.40 34.74 -12.24
CA GLY A 465 5.36 36.09 -11.70
C GLY A 465 6.56 36.98 -12.11
N PRO A 466 6.71 38.16 -11.49
CA PRO A 466 7.79 39.10 -11.77
C PRO A 466 9.19 38.49 -11.53
N PRO A 467 10.23 38.88 -12.30
CA PRO A 467 11.57 38.33 -12.19
C PRO A 467 12.18 38.35 -10.78
N ALA A 468 11.88 39.38 -9.98
CA ALA A 468 12.34 39.49 -8.58
C ALA A 468 11.88 38.30 -7.70
N GLY A 469 10.73 37.69 -8.03
CA GLY A 469 10.19 36.54 -7.29
C GLY A 469 10.79 35.19 -7.71
N HIS A 470 11.51 35.11 -8.83
CA HIS A 470 11.96 33.84 -9.43
C HIS A 470 12.92 33.07 -8.53
N GLY A 471 13.70 33.75 -7.67
CA GLY A 471 14.59 33.10 -6.70
C GLY A 471 13.85 32.18 -5.73
N SER A 472 12.64 32.57 -5.32
CA SER A 472 11.84 31.80 -4.36
C SER A 472 11.34 30.45 -4.91
N ALA A 473 11.28 30.28 -6.24
CA ALA A 473 10.83 29.06 -6.88
C ALA A 473 11.71 27.84 -6.52
N PHE A 474 13.01 28.05 -6.31
CA PHE A 474 13.94 27.00 -5.91
C PHE A 474 13.49 26.30 -4.61
N ASN A 475 13.16 27.08 -3.57
CA ASN A 475 12.77 26.53 -2.27
C ASN A 475 11.48 25.70 -2.38
N TRP A 476 10.56 26.12 -3.23
CA TRP A 476 9.32 25.39 -3.48
C TRP A 476 9.55 24.06 -4.21
N PHE A 477 10.38 24.06 -5.27
CA PHE A 477 10.71 22.83 -5.98
C PHE A 477 11.56 21.87 -5.15
N ARG A 478 12.53 22.38 -4.37
CA ARG A 478 13.30 21.58 -3.41
C ARG A 478 12.37 20.95 -2.37
N GLY A 479 11.46 21.75 -1.81
CA GLY A 479 10.44 21.25 -0.88
C GLY A 479 9.52 20.19 -1.49
N ALA A 480 9.21 20.25 -2.78
CA ALA A 480 8.46 19.20 -3.48
C ALA A 480 9.31 17.93 -3.65
N ALA A 481 10.57 18.07 -4.09
CA ALA A 481 11.51 16.97 -4.24
C ALA A 481 11.73 16.23 -2.91
N ASP A 482 12.02 16.93 -1.82
CA ASP A 482 12.30 16.31 -0.51
C ASP A 482 11.09 15.57 0.08
N ARG A 483 9.86 15.97 -0.30
CA ARG A 483 8.63 15.26 0.08
C ARG A 483 8.39 13.99 -0.72
N GLN A 484 9.01 13.85 -1.89
CA GLN A 484 8.86 12.66 -2.72
C GLN A 484 9.74 11.52 -2.20
N LYS A 485 9.15 10.74 -1.29
CA LYS A 485 9.73 9.49 -0.79
C LYS A 485 9.40 8.32 -1.71
N ALA A 486 10.13 7.22 -1.56
CA ALA A 486 9.87 5.97 -2.28
C ALA A 486 8.42 5.49 -2.07
N ALA A 487 7.88 4.80 -3.07
CA ALA A 487 6.56 4.19 -2.98
C ALA A 487 6.53 3.14 -1.86
N THR A 488 5.58 3.29 -0.94
CA THR A 488 5.37 2.37 0.18
C THR A 488 4.28 1.35 -0.14
N MET A 489 4.25 0.24 0.60
CA MET A 489 3.16 -0.73 0.62
C MET A 489 2.88 -1.45 -0.71
N LEU A 490 3.87 -1.55 -1.60
CA LEU A 490 3.71 -2.14 -2.93
C LEU A 490 2.51 -1.52 -3.69
N ASN A 491 2.34 -0.20 -3.59
CA ASN A 491 1.32 0.58 -4.29
C ASN A 491 1.94 1.64 -5.21
N THR A 492 1.25 2.01 -6.29
CA THR A 492 1.77 3.01 -7.25
C THR A 492 2.07 4.35 -6.56
N PRO A 493 3.11 5.11 -6.96
CA PRO A 493 3.25 6.48 -6.46
C PRO A 493 2.02 7.32 -6.85
N PRO A 494 1.39 8.08 -5.92
CA PRO A 494 0.28 8.96 -6.30
C PRO A 494 0.72 10.05 -7.28
N ILE A 495 1.96 10.53 -7.16
CA ILE A 495 2.57 11.47 -8.09
C ILE A 495 3.68 10.76 -8.85
N LEU A 496 3.50 10.70 -10.17
CA LEU A 496 4.35 9.92 -11.05
C LEU A 496 5.53 10.72 -11.61
N THR A 497 5.51 12.05 -11.54
CA THR A 497 6.61 12.92 -11.99
C THR A 497 7.74 12.91 -10.96
N PRO A 498 8.99 12.58 -11.33
CA PRO A 498 10.15 12.80 -10.47
C PRO A 498 10.33 14.29 -10.15
N MET A 499 10.09 14.70 -8.91
CA MET A 499 10.00 16.11 -8.51
C MET A 499 11.34 16.83 -8.58
N ALA A 500 12.46 16.12 -8.44
CA ALA A 500 13.78 16.70 -8.68
C ALA A 500 13.96 17.20 -10.13
N MET A 501 13.20 16.69 -11.11
CA MET A 501 13.20 17.23 -12.47
C MET A 501 12.71 18.69 -12.51
N ARG A 502 11.85 19.11 -11.57
CA ARG A 502 11.40 20.52 -11.51
C ARG A 502 12.51 21.47 -11.10
N LEU A 503 13.46 21.01 -10.29
CA LEU A 503 14.70 21.76 -10.02
C LEU A 503 15.57 21.86 -11.27
N GLY A 504 15.68 20.79 -12.03
CA GLY A 504 16.37 20.81 -13.33
C GLY A 504 15.75 21.83 -14.28
N ASP A 505 14.42 21.80 -14.45
CA ASP A 505 13.66 22.73 -15.29
C ASP A 505 13.87 24.19 -14.84
N TYR A 506 13.86 24.42 -13.53
CA TYR A 506 14.17 25.73 -12.92
C TYR A 506 15.57 26.23 -13.30
N PHE A 507 16.58 25.38 -13.17
CA PHE A 507 17.95 25.75 -13.50
C PHE A 507 18.16 25.99 -15.00
N ILE A 508 17.48 25.23 -15.86
CA ILE A 508 17.45 25.51 -17.31
C ILE A 508 16.85 26.89 -17.58
N ALA A 509 15.72 27.22 -16.96
CA ALA A 509 15.09 28.54 -17.13
C ALA A 509 15.97 29.71 -16.65
N ARG A 510 16.91 29.44 -15.73
CA ARG A 510 17.87 30.39 -15.17
C ARG A 510 19.22 30.40 -15.89
N ASN A 511 19.36 29.65 -16.99
CA ASN A 511 20.61 29.46 -17.73
C ASN A 511 21.77 28.90 -16.88
N LEU A 512 21.45 27.94 -16.00
CA LEU A 512 22.40 27.26 -15.10
C LEU A 512 22.47 25.75 -15.43
N PRO A 513 22.96 25.36 -16.62
CA PRO A 513 22.83 23.99 -17.13
C PRO A 513 23.57 22.95 -16.28
N TYR A 514 24.71 23.29 -15.66
CA TYR A 514 25.42 22.39 -14.73
C TYR A 514 24.60 22.01 -13.49
N LYS A 515 23.91 23.00 -12.90
CA LYS A 515 22.98 22.73 -11.78
C LYS A 515 21.76 21.93 -12.24
N ALA A 516 21.33 22.12 -13.48
CA ALA A 516 20.25 21.33 -14.06
C ALA A 516 20.64 19.85 -14.23
N VAL A 517 21.86 19.57 -14.72
CA VAL A 517 22.42 18.21 -14.81
C VAL A 517 22.36 17.52 -13.45
N ARG A 518 22.93 18.13 -12.40
CA ARG A 518 22.92 17.55 -11.03
C ARG A 518 21.50 17.27 -10.53
N ALA A 519 20.53 18.14 -10.82
CA ALA A 519 19.13 17.94 -10.42
C ALA A 519 18.43 16.80 -11.19
N TYR A 520 18.75 16.60 -12.47
CA TYR A 520 18.23 15.48 -13.24
C TYR A 520 18.90 14.15 -12.84
N GLU A 521 20.17 14.16 -12.43
CA GLU A 521 20.84 13.01 -11.82
C GLU A 521 20.16 12.61 -10.50
N GLU A 522 19.86 13.57 -9.62
CA GLU A 522 19.09 13.33 -8.38
C GLU A 522 17.71 12.69 -8.68
N ALA A 523 17.06 13.10 -9.77
CA ALA A 523 15.81 12.48 -10.20
C ALA A 523 15.99 11.00 -10.59
N LEU A 524 17.09 10.67 -11.28
CA LEU A 524 17.42 9.32 -11.72
C LEU A 524 17.92 8.41 -10.60
N GLU A 525 18.49 8.96 -9.53
CA GLU A 525 18.80 8.17 -8.32
C GLU A 525 17.51 7.62 -7.69
N ARG A 526 16.44 8.42 -7.67
CA ARG A 526 15.14 8.02 -7.08
C ARG A 526 14.25 7.26 -8.04
N PHE A 527 14.35 7.56 -9.34
CA PHE A 527 13.60 6.94 -10.42
C PHE A 527 14.57 6.43 -11.50
N PRO A 528 15.26 5.31 -11.25
CA PRO A 528 16.26 4.81 -12.18
C PRO A 528 15.69 4.55 -13.57
N ASN A 529 16.44 4.93 -14.61
CA ASN A 529 16.06 4.78 -16.01
C ASN A 529 14.71 5.39 -16.41
N ASP A 530 14.25 6.41 -15.68
CA ASP A 530 13.06 7.16 -16.06
C ASP A 530 13.29 7.86 -17.41
N ALA A 531 12.47 7.51 -18.42
CA ALA A 531 12.71 7.92 -19.80
C ALA A 531 12.70 9.46 -19.99
N GLU A 532 11.87 10.15 -19.22
CA GLU A 532 11.76 11.61 -19.31
C GLU A 532 12.94 12.29 -18.61
N SER A 533 13.33 11.79 -17.44
CA SER A 533 14.51 12.28 -16.71
C SER A 533 15.78 12.15 -17.53
N ILE A 534 15.97 11.00 -18.22
CA ILE A 534 17.08 10.78 -19.17
C ILE A 534 17.06 11.82 -20.29
N ALA A 535 15.92 12.00 -20.96
CA ALA A 535 15.82 12.92 -22.09
C ALA A 535 16.14 14.37 -21.69
N ARG A 536 15.73 14.79 -20.48
CA ARG A 536 16.04 16.12 -19.95
C ARG A 536 17.51 16.26 -19.52
N LEU A 537 18.08 15.23 -18.92
CA LEU A 537 19.51 15.17 -18.59
C LEU A 537 20.38 15.32 -19.85
N GLU A 538 20.08 14.59 -20.92
CA GLU A 538 20.81 14.71 -22.20
C GLU A 538 20.74 16.12 -22.78
N LYS A 539 19.56 16.75 -22.72
CA LYS A 539 19.38 18.14 -23.18
C LYS A 539 20.20 19.11 -22.32
N ALA A 540 20.18 18.94 -21.00
CA ALA A 540 20.94 19.77 -20.07
C ALA A 540 22.46 19.61 -20.27
N GLY A 541 22.93 18.38 -20.50
CA GLY A 541 24.33 18.08 -20.78
C GLY A 541 24.85 18.80 -22.02
N LYS A 542 24.09 18.77 -23.13
CA LYS A 542 24.45 19.52 -24.35
C LYS A 542 24.53 21.03 -24.12
N LEU A 543 23.66 21.58 -23.29
CA LEU A 543 23.69 23.00 -22.91
C LEU A 543 24.89 23.32 -22.01
N ALA A 544 25.24 22.42 -21.09
CA ALA A 544 26.40 22.56 -20.21
C ALA A 544 27.71 22.55 -21.03
N GLU A 545 27.87 21.57 -21.92
CA GLU A 545 29.01 21.49 -22.86
C GLU A 545 29.15 22.77 -23.69
N ALA A 546 28.04 23.28 -24.23
CA ALA A 546 28.02 24.51 -25.01
C ALA A 546 28.37 25.77 -24.18
N SER A 547 28.22 25.72 -22.85
CA SER A 547 28.48 26.85 -21.96
C SER A 547 29.95 26.98 -21.54
N GLY A 548 30.83 26.06 -21.97
CA GLY A 548 32.22 26.00 -21.50
C GLY A 548 32.32 25.39 -20.09
N PRO A 549 33.53 25.34 -19.48
CA PRO A 549 33.77 24.62 -18.22
C PRO A 549 32.87 25.06 -17.07
N GLU A 550 32.56 24.13 -16.16
CA GLU A 550 31.77 24.43 -14.96
C GLU A 550 32.48 25.52 -14.13
N PRO A 551 31.77 26.60 -13.77
CA PRO A 551 32.33 27.61 -12.85
C PRO A 551 32.70 26.95 -11.52
N ALA A 552 33.88 27.25 -10.98
CA ALA A 552 34.26 26.78 -9.65
C ALA A 552 33.23 27.27 -8.61
N GLU A 553 32.89 26.43 -7.62
CA GLU A 553 31.87 26.73 -6.60
C GLU A 553 32.14 28.03 -5.80
N GLU A 554 33.36 28.58 -5.86
CA GLU A 554 33.76 29.85 -5.25
C GLU A 554 33.32 31.13 -6.00
N ASP A 555 32.84 31.04 -7.25
CA ASP A 555 32.39 32.20 -8.05
C ASP A 555 30.86 32.37 -8.09
N ALA A 556 30.12 31.74 -7.17
CA ALA A 556 28.70 32.05 -7.01
C ALA A 556 28.57 33.52 -6.56
N PRO A 557 27.84 34.38 -7.31
CA PRO A 557 27.61 35.76 -6.85
C PRO A 557 26.96 35.68 -5.48
N ALA A 558 27.53 36.43 -4.52
CA ALA A 558 26.94 36.60 -3.20
C ALA A 558 25.44 36.89 -3.35
N PRO A 559 24.57 36.33 -2.49
CA PRO A 559 23.14 36.58 -2.59
C PRO A 559 22.93 38.10 -2.63
N GLU A 560 22.40 38.59 -3.75
CA GLU A 560 22.06 40.00 -3.89
C GLU A 560 21.11 40.34 -2.75
N SER A 561 21.60 41.21 -1.86
CA SER A 561 20.84 41.75 -0.75
C SER A 561 19.85 42.77 -1.30
N GLU A 562 18.58 42.40 -1.43
CA GLU A 562 17.44 43.32 -1.38
C GLU A 562 16.24 42.70 -0.65
#